data_AF-W7PY63-F1
#
_entry.id   AF-W7PY63-F1
#
_cell.length_a   1.000
_cell.length_b   1.000
_cell.length_c   1.000
_cell.angle_alpha   90.00
_cell.angle_beta   90.00
_cell.angle_gamma   90.00
#
_symmetry.space_group_name_H-M   'P 1'
#
loop_
_entity.id
_entity.type
_entity.pdbx_description
1 polymer ?
#
loop_
_entity_poly.entity_id
_entity_poly.type
_entity_poly.pdbx_seq_one_letter_code
_entity_poly.pdbx_strand_id
1 'polypeptide(L)'
;MSVLVEATAVIIRAAAVGQRIPGGWDALGASLPEQGVCSDDELVSISLFDPAEVRGLVNRLVALGLRFDWEGNFEDIAFADQKRGLITPCDWVIFETVGIGIGGTPPSVAICRLAGSHSHELRVPDGWRYQGSLSEAFGAEGNGPAPSP
;
A
#
# COMPACT_ATOMS: atom_id res chain seq x y z
N MET A 1 12.99 -0.33 -0.39
CA MET A 1 12.42 -0.32 0.96
C MET A 1 11.04 -0.95 0.83
N SER A 2 10.15 -0.81 1.80
CA SER A 2 8.77 -1.27 1.65
C SER A 2 7.80 -0.36 2.38
N VAL A 3 6.57 -0.32 1.88
CA VAL A 3 5.44 0.40 2.48
C VAL A 3 4.40 -0.61 2.99
N LEU A 4 3.77 -0.29 4.11
CA LEU A 4 2.68 -1.09 4.67
C LEU A 4 1.50 -1.18 3.71
N VAL A 5 0.90 -2.38 3.63
CA VAL A 5 -0.42 -2.61 3.03
C VAL A 5 -1.38 -3.02 4.14
N GLU A 6 -2.33 -2.13 4.44
CA GLU A 6 -3.41 -2.38 5.39
C GLU A 6 -4.75 -2.05 4.76
N ALA A 7 -5.76 -2.89 4.99
CA ALA A 7 -7.03 -2.89 4.25
C ALA A 7 -6.80 -2.98 2.73
N THR A 8 -7.36 -2.05 1.96
CA THR A 8 -7.03 -1.83 0.56
C THR A 8 -6.06 -0.65 0.47
N ALA A 9 -4.90 -0.85 -0.13
CA ALA A 9 -3.90 0.18 -0.35
C ALA A 9 -3.85 0.60 -1.82
N VAL A 10 -3.86 1.91 -2.06
CA VAL A 10 -3.46 2.51 -3.34
C VAL A 10 -1.96 2.78 -3.29
N ILE A 11 -1.23 2.18 -4.23
CA ILE A 11 0.22 2.29 -4.35
C ILE A 11 0.55 3.20 -5.51
N ILE A 12 1.37 4.22 -5.28
CA ILE A 12 1.84 5.17 -6.29
C ILE A 12 3.35 5.03 -6.45
N ARG A 13 3.83 5.04 -7.69
CA ARG A 13 5.27 5.16 -7.96
C ARG A 13 5.76 6.58 -7.63
N ALA A 14 6.64 6.72 -6.64
CA ALA A 14 7.15 8.02 -6.19
C ALA A 14 7.80 8.82 -7.33
N ALA A 15 8.55 8.14 -8.21
CA ALA A 15 9.19 8.78 -9.37
C ALA A 15 8.18 9.48 -10.30
N ALA A 16 6.95 8.96 -10.42
CA ALA A 16 5.92 9.53 -11.28
C ALA A 16 5.40 10.88 -10.75
N VAL A 17 5.45 11.09 -9.43
CA VAL A 17 5.01 12.33 -8.78
C VAL A 17 5.77 13.52 -9.32
N GLY A 18 7.12 13.47 -9.27
CA GLY A 18 7.97 14.54 -9.79
C GLY A 18 7.97 14.67 -11.32
N GLN A 19 7.67 13.58 -12.04
CA GLN A 19 7.69 13.57 -13.50
C GLN A 19 6.39 14.05 -14.13
N ARG A 20 5.25 13.87 -13.45
CA ARG A 20 3.93 14.00 -14.08
C ARG A 20 3.01 14.99 -13.40
N ILE A 21 3.11 15.19 -12.09
CA ILE A 21 2.20 16.07 -11.36
C ILE A 21 2.75 17.50 -11.42
N PRO A 22 2.05 18.47 -12.06
CA PRO A 22 2.41 19.87 -11.94
C PRO A 22 2.32 20.31 -10.47
N GLY A 23 3.40 20.88 -9.93
CA GLY A 23 3.51 21.17 -8.49
C GLY A 23 4.03 20.00 -7.65
N GLY A 24 4.28 18.83 -8.27
CA GLY A 24 4.98 17.70 -7.68
C GLY A 24 4.40 17.21 -6.35
N TRP A 25 5.29 17.03 -5.37
CA TRP A 25 4.94 16.48 -4.05
C TRP A 25 3.98 17.36 -3.25
N ASP A 26 4.04 18.70 -3.40
CA ASP A 26 3.13 19.61 -2.70
C ASP A 26 1.69 19.44 -3.21
N ALA A 27 1.52 19.33 -4.53
CA ALA A 27 0.21 19.12 -5.15
C ALA A 27 -0.36 17.72 -4.83
N LEU A 28 0.51 16.70 -4.78
CA LEU A 28 0.12 15.37 -4.31
C LEU A 28 -0.36 15.45 -2.85
N GLY A 29 0.45 16.00 -1.94
CA GLY A 29 0.15 16.09 -0.52
C GLY A 29 -1.18 16.77 -0.22
N ALA A 30 -1.51 17.84 -0.96
CA ALA A 30 -2.79 18.54 -0.84
C ALA A 30 -4.01 17.69 -1.27
N SER A 31 -3.79 16.57 -1.98
CA SER A 31 -4.83 15.69 -2.51
C SER A 31 -4.93 14.34 -1.77
N LEU A 32 -4.01 14.08 -0.84
CA LEU A 32 -3.96 12.87 -0.03
C LEU A 32 -4.82 13.02 1.26
N PRO A 33 -5.30 11.90 1.83
CA PRO A 33 -5.93 11.93 3.15
C PRO A 33 -4.93 12.32 4.24
N GLU A 34 -5.41 12.87 5.35
CA GLU A 34 -4.57 13.27 6.49
C GLU A 34 -3.91 12.09 7.22
N GLN A 35 -4.49 10.88 7.08
CA GLN A 35 -4.05 9.67 7.77
C GLN A 35 -3.97 8.49 6.79
N GLY A 36 -3.26 7.43 7.20
CA GLY A 36 -3.15 6.21 6.41
C GLY A 36 -2.20 6.33 5.20
N VAL A 37 -1.36 7.36 5.17
CA VAL A 37 -0.37 7.59 4.11
C VAL A 37 1.02 7.25 4.66
N CYS A 38 1.83 6.54 3.89
CA CYS A 38 3.27 6.41 4.12
C CYS A 38 4.04 6.35 2.81
N SER A 39 5.33 6.65 2.86
CA SER A 39 6.22 6.56 1.70
C SER A 39 7.59 6.04 2.11
N ASP A 40 8.23 5.32 1.20
CA ASP A 40 9.60 4.82 1.32
C ASP A 40 10.54 5.42 0.27
N ASP A 41 10.21 6.61 -0.22
CA ASP A 41 10.89 7.35 -1.32
C ASP A 41 10.79 6.68 -2.71
N GLU A 42 10.42 5.41 -2.79
CA GLU A 42 10.22 4.66 -4.04
C GLU A 42 8.72 4.50 -4.37
N LEU A 43 7.93 4.28 -3.32
CA LEU A 43 6.50 4.09 -3.33
C LEU A 43 5.82 5.05 -2.34
N VAL A 44 4.57 5.40 -2.64
CA VAL A 44 3.62 5.97 -1.68
C VAL A 44 2.50 4.96 -1.51
N SER A 45 2.16 4.61 -0.27
CA SER A 45 1.01 3.76 0.08
C SER A 45 -0.04 4.59 0.78
N ILE A 46 -1.29 4.41 0.37
CA ILE A 46 -2.47 5.09 0.92
C ILE A 46 -3.49 4.02 1.28
N SER A 47 -3.67 3.77 2.57
CA SER A 47 -4.65 2.82 3.11
C SER A 47 -6.05 3.41 3.08
N LEU A 48 -6.99 2.66 2.51
CA LEU A 48 -8.41 3.00 2.42
C LEU A 48 -9.24 1.89 3.09
N PHE A 49 -10.11 2.30 4.00
CA PHE A 49 -10.99 1.40 4.75
C PHE A 49 -12.38 1.27 4.12
N ASP A 50 -12.77 2.22 3.27
CA ASP A 50 -13.98 2.17 2.48
C ASP A 50 -13.65 1.96 0.98
N PRO A 51 -14.03 0.82 0.38
CA PRO A 51 -13.87 0.57 -1.05
C PRO A 51 -14.50 1.65 -1.94
N ALA A 52 -15.52 2.38 -1.47
CA ALA A 52 -16.14 3.46 -2.23
C ALA A 52 -15.20 4.65 -2.46
N GLU A 53 -14.22 4.86 -1.58
CA GLU A 53 -13.27 5.97 -1.68
C GLU A 53 -12.19 5.75 -2.74
N VAL A 54 -11.89 4.48 -3.08
CA VAL A 54 -10.82 4.09 -4.02
C VAL A 54 -10.99 4.81 -5.36
N ARG A 55 -12.18 4.74 -5.94
CA ARG A 55 -12.43 5.35 -7.26
C ARG A 55 -12.34 6.87 -7.21
N GLY A 56 -12.82 7.49 -6.13
CA GLY A 56 -12.71 8.93 -5.93
C GLY A 56 -11.26 9.40 -5.84
N LEU A 57 -10.44 8.70 -5.07
CA LEU A 57 -9.01 9.00 -4.95
C LEU A 57 -8.28 8.83 -6.28
N VAL A 58 -8.48 7.70 -6.97
CA VAL A 58 -7.82 7.41 -8.25
C VAL A 58 -8.16 8.48 -9.30
N ASN A 59 -9.43 8.89 -9.38
CA ASN A 59 -9.84 9.94 -10.30
C ASN A 59 -9.12 11.28 -10.01
N ARG A 60 -8.93 11.63 -8.74
CA ARG A 60 -8.15 12.82 -8.36
C ARG A 60 -6.68 12.68 -8.75
N LEU A 61 -6.06 11.53 -8.47
CA LEU A 61 -4.67 11.25 -8.81
C LEU A 61 -4.41 11.30 -10.32
N VAL A 62 -5.33 10.77 -11.13
CA VAL A 62 -5.27 10.86 -12.59
C VAL A 62 -5.45 12.31 -13.06
N ALA A 63 -6.39 13.05 -12.46
CA ALA A 63 -6.59 14.47 -12.77
C ALA A 63 -5.36 15.33 -12.43
N LEU A 64 -4.55 14.94 -11.45
CA LEU A 64 -3.25 15.57 -11.14
C LEU A 64 -2.15 15.25 -12.16
N GLY A 65 -2.31 14.20 -12.97
CA GLY A 65 -1.38 13.84 -14.04
C GLY A 65 -0.81 12.43 -13.96
N LEU A 66 -1.12 11.64 -12.93
CA LEU A 66 -0.69 10.24 -12.88
C LEU A 66 -1.41 9.41 -13.95
N ARG A 67 -0.69 8.43 -14.52
CA ARG A 67 -1.23 7.52 -15.53
C ARG A 67 -1.77 6.27 -14.88
N PHE A 68 -3.07 6.10 -15.05
CA PHE A 68 -3.80 4.92 -14.67
C PHE A 68 -5.04 4.81 -15.54
N ASP A 69 -5.39 3.59 -15.92
CA ASP A 69 -6.64 3.27 -16.60
C ASP A 69 -7.18 1.91 -16.10
N TRP A 70 -8.50 1.83 -15.97
CA TRP A 70 -9.19 0.65 -15.43
C TRP A 70 -9.21 -0.54 -16.39
N GLU A 71 -8.91 -0.33 -17.68
CA GLU A 71 -8.89 -1.37 -18.72
C GLU A 71 -7.55 -2.11 -18.80
N GLY A 72 -6.54 -1.73 -18.00
CA GLY A 72 -5.31 -2.50 -17.86
C GLY A 72 -4.01 -1.72 -17.82
N ASN A 73 -4.04 -0.38 -17.91
CA ASN A 73 -2.81 0.42 -17.88
C ASN A 73 -2.50 0.90 -16.45
N PHE A 74 -1.57 0.23 -15.80
CA PHE A 74 -1.21 0.43 -14.39
C PHE A 74 0.22 0.99 -14.24
N GLU A 75 0.53 2.07 -14.95
CA GLU A 75 1.90 2.59 -15.08
C GLU A 75 2.41 3.23 -13.78
N ASP A 76 1.57 4.07 -13.17
CA ASP A 76 1.94 4.85 -11.97
C ASP A 76 1.16 4.48 -10.71
N ILE A 77 0.01 3.80 -10.86
CA ILE A 77 -0.89 3.43 -9.76
C ILE A 77 -1.16 1.92 -9.80
N ALA A 78 -1.04 1.28 -8.64
CA ALA A 78 -1.43 -0.11 -8.40
C ALA A 78 -2.30 -0.22 -7.15
N PHE A 79 -2.99 -1.34 -6.99
CA PHE A 79 -3.78 -1.69 -5.83
C PHE A 79 -3.28 -2.98 -5.19
N ALA A 80 -3.17 -2.96 -3.87
CA ALA A 80 -2.94 -4.14 -3.06
C ALA A 80 -4.04 -4.25 -2.00
N ASP A 81 -4.43 -5.47 -1.69
CA ASP A 81 -5.32 -5.77 -0.57
C ASP A 81 -4.58 -6.67 0.41
N GLN A 82 -4.68 -6.31 1.68
CA GLN A 82 -3.96 -6.99 2.75
C GLN A 82 -4.21 -8.51 2.78
N LYS A 83 -5.41 -8.96 2.41
CA LYS A 83 -5.81 -10.38 2.43
C LYS A 83 -5.58 -11.05 1.07
N ARG A 84 -5.80 -10.33 -0.02
CA ARG A 84 -5.80 -10.88 -1.39
C ARG A 84 -4.48 -10.71 -2.12
N GLY A 85 -3.57 -9.90 -1.59
CA GLY A 85 -2.30 -9.56 -2.21
C GLY A 85 -2.42 -8.46 -3.25
N LEU A 86 -1.50 -8.43 -4.21
CA LEU A 86 -1.52 -7.47 -5.30
C LEU A 86 -2.74 -7.73 -6.20
N ILE A 87 -3.68 -6.79 -6.23
CA ILE A 87 -4.89 -6.86 -7.07
C ILE A 87 -4.56 -6.53 -8.52
N THR A 88 -3.58 -5.64 -8.71
CA THR A 88 -3.24 -5.09 -10.02
C THR A 88 -2.14 -5.90 -10.70
N PRO A 89 -2.34 -6.40 -11.93
CA PRO A 89 -1.32 -7.17 -12.64
C PRO A 89 -0.25 -6.23 -13.21
N CYS A 90 0.69 -5.81 -12.36
CA CYS A 90 1.84 -4.99 -12.74
C CYS A 90 3.15 -5.67 -12.34
N ASP A 91 4.24 -5.35 -13.03
CA ASP A 91 5.57 -5.94 -12.85
C ASP A 91 6.49 -5.13 -11.93
N TRP A 92 6.06 -3.92 -11.56
CA TRP A 92 6.87 -2.97 -10.81
C TRP A 92 6.58 -2.93 -9.30
N VAL A 93 5.47 -3.51 -8.84
CA VAL A 93 5.18 -3.69 -7.42
C VAL A 93 5.32 -5.16 -7.06
N ILE A 94 6.07 -5.43 -6.00
CA ILE A 94 6.11 -6.74 -5.36
C ILE A 94 5.28 -6.65 -4.08
N PHE A 95 4.34 -7.58 -3.90
CA PHE A 95 3.58 -7.76 -2.66
C PHE A 95 4.11 -8.96 -1.89
N GLU A 96 4.32 -8.80 -0.59
CA GLU A 96 4.77 -9.86 0.32
C GLU A 96 4.13 -9.73 1.70
N THR A 97 4.11 -10.84 2.44
CA THR A 97 3.83 -10.84 3.88
C THR A 97 5.13 -11.11 4.62
N VAL A 98 5.51 -10.19 5.51
CA VAL A 98 6.77 -10.27 6.27
C VAL A 98 6.51 -10.39 7.76
N GLY A 99 7.32 -11.22 8.44
CA GLY A 99 7.33 -11.30 9.90
C GLY A 99 8.02 -10.09 10.50
N ILE A 100 7.34 -9.40 11.42
CA ILE A 100 7.87 -8.28 12.21
C ILE A 100 8.08 -8.66 13.69
N GLY A 101 7.72 -9.88 14.07
CA GLY A 101 8.03 -10.47 15.37
C GLY A 101 9.45 -11.00 15.49
N ILE A 102 9.81 -11.41 16.70
CA ILE A 102 11.17 -11.88 17.02
C ILE A 102 11.38 -13.27 16.40
N GLY A 103 12.50 -13.45 15.68
CA GLY A 103 12.88 -14.76 15.14
C GLY A 103 11.93 -15.30 14.06
N GLY A 104 11.22 -14.43 13.33
CA GLY A 104 10.26 -14.83 12.30
C GLY A 104 8.95 -15.37 12.85
N THR A 105 8.69 -15.21 14.15
CA THR A 105 7.39 -15.50 14.75
C THR A 105 6.43 -14.32 14.51
N PRO A 106 5.10 -14.53 14.64
CA PRO A 106 4.15 -13.43 14.65
C PRO A 106 4.60 -12.30 15.61
N PRO A 107 4.29 -11.04 15.32
CA PRO A 107 3.36 -10.59 14.29
C PRO A 107 3.89 -10.55 12.84
N SER A 108 3.00 -10.55 11.86
CA SER A 108 3.31 -10.33 10.44
C SER A 108 2.46 -9.20 9.84
N VAL A 109 2.96 -8.59 8.78
CA VAL A 109 2.29 -7.50 8.05
C VAL A 109 2.41 -7.72 6.54
N ALA A 110 1.40 -7.25 5.81
CA ALA A 110 1.44 -7.18 4.36
C ALA A 110 2.19 -5.91 3.92
N ILE A 111 3.02 -6.03 2.88
CA ILE A 111 3.86 -4.95 2.38
C ILE A 111 3.87 -4.91 0.86
N CYS A 112 4.14 -3.72 0.32
CA CYS A 112 4.54 -3.55 -1.06
C CYS A 112 5.95 -2.96 -1.14
N ARG A 113 6.72 -3.37 -2.14
CA ARG A 113 8.01 -2.76 -2.50
C ARG A 113 8.16 -2.61 -3.99
N LEU A 114 8.99 -1.65 -4.41
CA LEU A 114 9.36 -1.50 -5.80
C LEU A 114 10.16 -2.73 -6.26
N ALA A 115 9.84 -3.27 -7.44
CA ALA A 115 10.57 -4.38 -8.02
C ALA A 115 12.05 -4.03 -8.22
N GLY A 116 12.94 -4.91 -7.75
CA GLY A 116 14.38 -4.68 -7.75
C GLY A 116 14.91 -3.85 -6.57
N SER A 117 14.06 -3.43 -5.64
CA SER A 117 14.52 -2.73 -4.44
C SER A 117 15.24 -3.68 -3.47
N HIS A 118 16.38 -3.23 -2.93
CA HIS A 118 17.30 -4.03 -2.12
C HIS A 118 17.25 -3.76 -0.61
N SER A 119 16.45 -2.80 -0.15
CA SER A 119 16.34 -2.47 1.28
C SER A 119 15.15 -3.18 1.93
N HIS A 120 15.36 -3.63 3.18
CA HIS A 120 14.38 -4.30 4.02
C HIS A 120 13.70 -3.37 5.05
N GLU A 121 13.92 -2.05 4.95
CA GLU A 121 13.25 -1.10 5.83
C GLU A 121 11.75 -1.03 5.51
N LEU A 122 10.91 -1.04 6.55
CA LEU A 122 9.47 -0.92 6.47
C LEU A 122 9.04 0.48 6.90
N ARG A 123 8.25 1.13 6.05
CA ARG A 123 7.57 2.40 6.32
C ARG A 123 6.09 2.12 6.62
N VAL A 124 5.60 2.73 7.68
CA VAL A 124 4.21 2.65 8.14
C VAL A 124 3.63 4.07 8.24
N PRO A 125 2.30 4.23 8.18
CA PRO A 125 1.69 5.55 8.38
C PRO A 125 2.05 6.16 9.73
N ASP A 126 2.10 7.49 9.79
CA ASP A 126 2.37 8.20 11.03
C ASP A 126 1.35 7.83 12.11
N GLY A 127 1.84 7.51 13.31
CA GLY A 127 1.02 7.10 14.44
C GLY A 127 0.50 5.66 14.36
N TRP A 128 0.79 4.91 13.29
CA TRP A 128 0.39 3.51 13.18
C TRP A 128 1.06 2.63 14.24
N ARG A 129 0.31 1.67 14.77
CA ARG A 129 0.78 0.66 15.72
C ARG A 129 0.18 -0.68 15.36
N TYR A 130 0.95 -1.75 15.54
CA TYR A 130 0.44 -3.10 15.29
C TYR A 130 -0.76 -3.44 16.19
N GLN A 131 -0.66 -3.14 17.49
CA GLN A 131 -1.74 -3.42 18.43
C GLN A 131 -2.99 -2.59 18.10
N GLY A 132 -4.12 -3.27 17.93
CA GLY A 132 -5.40 -2.71 17.52
C GLY A 132 -5.55 -2.47 16.01
N SER A 133 -4.55 -2.84 15.20
CA SER A 133 -4.60 -2.67 13.74
C SER A 133 -5.34 -3.81 13.04
N LEU A 134 -5.67 -3.61 11.76
CA LEU A 134 -6.21 -4.71 10.94
C LEU A 134 -5.15 -5.78 10.69
N SER A 135 -3.87 -5.41 10.70
CA SER A 135 -2.75 -6.35 10.61
C SER A 135 -2.70 -7.32 11.80
N GLU A 136 -3.03 -6.85 13.00
CA GLU A 136 -3.21 -7.71 14.17
C GLU A 136 -4.42 -8.63 14.05
N ALA A 137 -5.58 -8.06 13.69
CA ALA A 137 -6.80 -8.84 13.51
C ALA A 137 -6.62 -9.95 12.46
N PHE A 138 -5.99 -9.64 11.32
CA PHE A 138 -5.74 -10.60 10.25
C PHE A 138 -4.72 -11.69 10.66
N GLY A 139 -3.63 -11.31 11.33
CA GLY A 139 -2.65 -12.27 11.84
C GLY A 139 -3.27 -13.25 12.86
N ALA A 140 -4.23 -12.78 13.65
CA ALA A 140 -4.97 -13.63 14.59
C ALA A 140 -5.95 -14.59 13.90
N GLU A 141 -6.62 -14.17 12.82
CA GLU A 141 -7.53 -15.02 12.02
C GLU A 141 -6.80 -16.22 11.39
N GLY A 142 -5.54 -16.04 10.98
CA GLY A 142 -4.71 -17.10 10.39
C GLY A 142 -4.19 -18.17 11.37
N ASN A 143 -4.34 -17.97 12.69
CA ASN A 143 -3.80 -18.85 13.73
C ASN A 143 -4.91 -19.53 14.57
N GLY A 144 -6.17 -19.48 14.13
CA GLY A 144 -7.26 -20.24 14.74
C GLY A 144 -7.13 -21.74 14.47
N PRO A 145 -7.41 -22.64 15.44
CA PRO A 145 -7.49 -24.07 15.14
C PRO A 145 -8.53 -24.30 14.05
N ALA A 146 -8.18 -25.13 13.06
CA ALA A 146 -9.12 -25.54 12.01
C ALA A 146 -10.43 -26.04 12.65
N PRO A 147 -11.61 -25.66 12.14
CA PRO A 147 -12.86 -26.21 12.64
C PRO A 147 -12.80 -27.74 12.49
N SER A 148 -13.02 -28.44 13.61
CA SER A 148 -13.09 -29.89 13.62
C SER A 148 -14.29 -30.35 12.77
N PRO A 149 -14.15 -31.45 12.00
CA PRO A 149 -15.21 -31.97 11.14
C PRO A 149 -16.46 -32.40 11.91
#